data_AF-A0A935DJK2-F1
#
_entry.id   AF-A0A935DJK2-F1
#
_cell.length_a   1.000
_cell.length_b   1.000
_cell.length_c   1.000
_cell.angle_alpha   90.00
_cell.angle_beta   90.00
_cell.angle_gamma   90.00
#
_symmetry.space_group_name_H-M   'P 1'
#
loop_
_entity.id
_entity.type
_entity.pdbx_description
1 polymer ?
#
loop_
_entity_poly.entity_id
_entity_poly.type
_entity_poly.pdbx_seq_one_letter_code
_entity_poly.pdbx_strand_id
1 'polypeptide(L)'
;MRTPPPPVAPRRRRPLLSLLRLILSSLWLALVVVAPLTAAWVASSLAAHAGASTRLALASALLVFPVVPLLWEAFAAWRRARRPATRRFLTLSDRLVMRTLAVSFVFVGALLARNPQRAFEALNGRGDWMLDGRHDRRAETARRTLFWVAAKSAWLHHLADAPPPRPQPLPEREVARVAPTPSGTAPTPSGDEPAPVLPPPPRDPHAWPWPADGPHAAVLALTPADETSPAAVGRFLADHEHDQWHLARAVHDYVADRIAYDVVSYRTHRFPPQDAETTFRTRLSVCAGYAALFTAVGRAAGLTVETVVGHARHAVTDGMGEGHAWNAVKLDDRWYLIDTTWDAGGVDAEGFHKRYGTSYFLTPPEVFLSKHYPDEDRWQLLPVARTPGEFLRMPPLRPQFFGYGLRLVSPDRAESDARAFVNVVIDNPRRVWMMVSVRPDGGEETRCEVSRGSSTTARCPLHGRDLHEVVFFASNQQYGSYEGVGSLSVHNR
;
A
#
# COMPACT_ATOMS: atom_id res chain seq x y z
N MET A 1 -37.09 44.16 73.56
CA MET A 1 -37.41 43.29 72.40
C MET A 1 -36.17 43.16 71.53
N ARG A 2 -35.75 41.93 71.17
CA ARG A 2 -34.72 41.69 70.15
C ARG A 2 -35.38 40.95 69.00
N THR A 3 -35.26 41.46 67.78
CA THR A 3 -35.76 40.78 66.57
C THR A 3 -34.87 39.57 66.25
N PRO A 4 -35.46 38.43 65.82
CA PRO A 4 -34.67 37.29 65.35
C PRO A 4 -34.01 37.62 64.00
N PRO A 5 -32.84 37.04 63.68
CA PRO A 5 -32.23 37.20 62.36
C PRO A 5 -33.12 36.55 61.28
N PRO A 6 -33.12 37.08 60.04
CA PRO A 6 -33.95 36.54 58.96
C PRO A 6 -33.50 35.11 58.59
N PRO A 7 -34.43 34.24 58.17
CA PRO A 7 -34.11 32.85 57.82
C PRO A 7 -33.16 32.80 56.63
N VAL A 8 -32.07 32.02 56.76
CA VAL A 8 -31.12 31.78 55.68
C VAL A 8 -31.84 31.04 54.55
N ALA A 9 -32.04 31.72 53.42
CA ALA A 9 -32.70 31.14 52.26
C ALA A 9 -31.97 29.85 51.81
N PRO A 10 -32.70 28.74 51.58
CA PRO A 10 -32.06 27.48 51.19
C PRO A 10 -31.31 27.67 49.87
N ARG A 11 -30.02 27.30 49.84
CA ARG A 11 -29.20 27.31 48.63
C ARG A 11 -29.91 26.51 47.54
N ARG A 12 -30.55 27.19 46.58
CA ARG A 12 -31.07 26.58 45.35
C ARG A 12 -29.93 25.83 44.67
N ARG A 13 -29.90 24.50 44.80
CA ARG A 13 -29.02 23.65 44.00
C ARG A 13 -29.36 23.95 42.54
N ARG A 14 -28.39 24.43 41.76
CA ARG A 14 -28.57 24.74 40.34
C ARG A 14 -28.20 23.49 39.54
N PRO A 15 -29.15 22.58 39.21
CA PRO A 15 -28.83 21.26 38.65
C PRO A 15 -28.01 21.36 37.36
N LEU A 16 -28.30 22.38 36.53
CA LEU A 16 -27.57 22.70 35.31
C LEU A 16 -26.08 22.98 35.56
N LEU A 17 -25.72 23.69 36.64
CA LEU A 17 -24.31 23.98 36.97
C LEU A 17 -23.59 22.77 37.55
N SER A 18 -24.27 21.89 38.29
CA SER A 18 -23.68 20.61 38.71
C SER A 18 -23.48 19.67 37.53
N LEU A 19 -24.43 19.63 36.57
CA LEU A 19 -24.31 18.83 35.36
C LEU A 19 -23.17 19.36 34.46
N LEU A 20 -23.10 20.67 34.23
CA LEU A 20 -22.01 21.29 33.47
C LEU A 20 -20.65 21.04 34.12
N ARG A 21 -20.54 21.16 35.46
CA ARG A 21 -19.30 20.83 36.19
C ARG A 21 -18.93 19.36 36.04
N LEU A 22 -19.90 18.44 36.16
CA LEU A 22 -19.65 17.02 35.96
C LEU A 22 -19.13 16.73 34.55
N ILE A 23 -19.77 17.29 33.52
CA ILE A 23 -19.34 17.17 32.11
C ILE A 23 -17.91 17.72 31.93
N LEU A 24 -17.63 18.93 32.41
CA LEU A 24 -16.29 19.53 32.28
C LEU A 24 -15.22 18.73 33.05
N SER A 25 -15.53 18.22 34.25
CA SER A 25 -14.61 17.35 35.00
C SER A 25 -14.39 15.99 34.33
N SER A 26 -15.42 15.41 33.71
CA SER A 26 -15.31 14.16 32.95
C SER A 26 -14.49 14.35 31.66
N LEU A 27 -14.75 15.43 30.91
CA LEU A 27 -13.95 15.79 29.73
C LEU A 27 -12.49 16.09 30.10
N TRP A 28 -12.26 16.77 31.23
CA TRP A 28 -10.92 17.01 31.76
C TRP A 28 -10.20 15.71 32.12
N LEU A 29 -10.85 14.82 32.88
CA LEU A 29 -10.27 13.52 33.25
C LEU A 29 -9.98 12.67 32.00
N ALA A 30 -10.91 12.64 31.04
CA ALA A 30 -10.72 11.97 29.76
C ALA A 30 -9.51 12.54 29.02
N LEU A 31 -9.34 13.87 28.96
CA LEU A 31 -8.19 14.50 28.33
C LEU A 31 -6.87 14.14 29.02
N VAL A 32 -6.82 14.20 30.36
CA VAL A 32 -5.62 13.88 31.16
C VAL A 32 -5.17 12.42 30.99
N VAL A 33 -6.09 11.50 30.69
CA VAL A 33 -5.77 10.08 30.45
C VAL A 33 -5.50 9.80 28.97
N VAL A 34 -6.37 10.26 28.07
CA VAL A 34 -6.31 9.93 26.64
C VAL A 34 -5.11 10.59 25.96
N ALA A 35 -4.82 11.87 26.23
CA ALA A 35 -3.72 12.55 25.54
C ALA A 35 -2.34 11.88 25.73
N PRO A 36 -1.89 11.53 26.95
CA PRO A 36 -0.61 10.81 27.12
C PRO A 36 -0.64 9.38 26.60
N LEU A 37 -1.77 8.66 26.71
CA LEU A 37 -1.89 7.33 26.13
C LEU A 37 -1.80 7.35 24.60
N THR A 38 -2.45 8.31 23.94
CA THR A 38 -2.33 8.54 22.50
C THR A 38 -0.90 8.93 22.12
N ALA A 39 -0.25 9.83 22.86
CA ALA A 39 1.13 10.22 22.56
C ALA A 39 2.12 9.06 22.72
N ALA A 40 1.95 8.22 23.75
CA ALA A 40 2.74 7.00 23.95
C ALA A 40 2.45 5.91 22.88
N TRP A 41 1.18 5.75 22.48
CA TRP A 41 0.77 4.86 21.41
C TRP A 41 1.37 5.26 20.05
N VAL A 42 1.30 6.55 19.72
CA VAL A 42 1.93 7.13 18.53
C VAL A 42 3.44 6.94 18.56
N ALA A 43 4.12 7.27 19.67
CA ALA A 43 5.57 7.14 19.82
C ALA A 43 6.06 5.70 19.66
N SER A 44 5.32 4.74 20.20
CA SER A 44 5.67 3.32 20.12
C SER A 44 5.33 2.71 18.76
N SER A 45 4.21 3.08 18.14
CA SER A 45 3.85 2.61 16.80
C SER A 45 4.84 3.10 15.73
N LEU A 46 5.29 4.35 15.82
CA LEU A 46 6.37 4.88 14.97
C LEU A 46 7.67 4.12 15.14
N ALA A 47 8.07 3.83 16.37
CA ALA A 47 9.28 3.05 16.65
C ALA A 47 9.15 1.63 16.08
N ALA A 48 8.01 0.97 16.30
CA ALA A 48 7.75 -0.38 15.79
C ALA A 48 7.70 -0.45 14.25
N HIS A 49 7.13 0.56 13.59
CA HIS A 49 7.12 0.66 12.12
C HIS A 49 8.50 1.00 11.55
N ALA A 50 9.28 1.84 12.23
CA ALA A 50 10.69 2.13 11.90
C ALA A 50 11.66 0.97 12.22
N GLY A 51 11.16 -0.26 12.40
CA GLY A 51 11.97 -1.45 12.64
C GLY A 51 12.57 -1.56 14.04
N ALA A 52 12.21 -0.72 15.01
CA ALA A 52 12.82 -0.80 16.33
C ALA A 52 12.23 -1.95 17.17
N SER A 53 13.09 -2.71 17.86
CA SER A 53 12.66 -3.75 18.80
C SER A 53 11.57 -3.32 19.79
N THR A 54 10.78 -4.29 20.26
CA THR A 54 9.71 -4.12 21.27
C THR A 54 10.15 -3.30 22.49
N ARG A 55 11.41 -3.47 22.92
CA ARG A 55 11.99 -2.72 24.05
C ARG A 55 12.20 -1.23 23.74
N LEU A 56 12.59 -0.90 22.52
CA LEU A 56 12.74 0.49 22.06
C LEU A 56 11.38 1.16 21.83
N ALA A 57 10.39 0.42 21.30
CA ALA A 57 9.01 0.90 21.19
C ALA A 57 8.37 1.17 22.57
N LEU A 58 8.59 0.30 23.56
CA LEU A 58 8.21 0.56 24.95
C LEU A 58 8.99 1.74 25.55
N ALA A 59 10.29 1.87 25.25
CA ALA A 59 11.10 2.98 25.74
C ALA A 59 10.66 4.33 25.14
N SER A 60 10.25 4.40 23.87
CA SER A 60 9.75 5.64 23.27
C SER A 60 8.41 6.07 23.87
N ALA A 61 7.50 5.12 24.11
CA ALA A 61 6.29 5.36 24.88
C ALA A 61 6.59 5.91 26.28
N LEU A 62 7.45 5.22 27.05
CA LEU A 62 7.83 5.62 28.41
C LEU A 62 8.57 6.97 28.45
N LEU A 63 9.37 7.29 27.44
CA LEU A 63 10.06 8.57 27.30
C LEU A 63 9.05 9.73 27.23
N VAL A 64 8.08 9.64 26.31
CA VAL A 64 7.02 10.64 26.14
C VAL A 64 6.11 10.69 27.38
N PHE A 65 5.74 9.53 27.93
CA PHE A 65 4.97 9.42 29.16
C PHE A 65 5.31 8.14 29.93
N PRO A 66 5.83 8.20 31.18
CA PRO A 66 5.87 9.37 32.07
C PRO A 66 7.24 10.06 32.24
N VAL A 67 8.32 9.57 31.61
CA VAL A 67 9.71 9.95 31.97
C VAL A 67 10.03 11.43 31.75
N VAL A 68 9.80 11.99 30.55
CA VAL A 68 10.11 13.41 30.28
C VAL A 68 9.31 14.37 31.18
N PRO A 69 7.98 14.19 31.39
CA PRO A 69 7.22 14.98 32.37
C PRO A 69 7.79 14.93 33.79
N LEU A 70 8.24 13.76 34.26
CA LEU A 70 8.84 13.58 35.59
C LEU A 70 10.21 14.27 35.69
N LEU A 71 11.09 14.08 34.71
CA LEU A 71 12.40 14.74 34.65
C LEU A 71 12.26 16.28 34.60
N TRP A 72 11.25 16.79 33.89
CA TRP A 72 10.97 18.22 33.83
C TRP A 72 10.46 18.78 35.18
N GLU A 73 9.66 18.04 35.95
CA GLU A 73 9.33 18.46 37.32
C GLU A 73 10.52 18.34 38.28
N ALA A 74 11.35 17.29 38.18
CA ALA A 74 12.55 17.14 38.99
C ALA A 74 13.55 18.29 38.77
N PHE A 75 13.86 18.60 37.50
CA PHE A 75 14.73 19.72 37.14
C PHE A 75 14.14 21.08 37.56
N ALA A 76 12.83 21.26 37.43
CA ALA A 76 12.17 22.46 37.93
C ALA A 76 12.17 22.55 39.46
N ALA A 77 12.05 21.43 40.18
CA ALA A 77 12.15 21.38 41.64
C ALA A 77 13.56 21.78 42.10
N TRP A 78 14.60 21.22 41.48
CA TRP A 78 16.00 21.58 41.72
C TRP A 78 16.28 23.06 41.45
N ARG A 79 15.80 23.63 40.33
CA ARG A 79 15.94 25.06 40.06
C ARG A 79 15.18 25.94 41.07
N ARG A 80 14.04 25.48 41.59
CA ARG A 80 13.25 26.20 42.61
C ARG A 80 13.88 26.14 44.00
N ALA A 81 14.57 25.05 44.35
CA ALA A 81 15.32 24.94 45.61
C ALA A 81 16.45 25.99 45.73
N ARG A 82 16.90 26.56 44.60
CA ARG A 82 17.89 27.64 44.51
C ARG A 82 17.27 29.05 44.54
N ARG A 83 15.99 29.21 44.86
CA ARG A 83 15.27 30.50 44.88
C ARG A 83 14.45 30.68 46.17
N PRO A 84 14.24 31.93 46.63
CA PRO A 84 13.43 32.20 47.82
C PRO A 84 11.97 31.72 47.65
N ALA A 85 11.37 31.35 48.77
CA ALA A 85 10.06 30.69 48.79
C ALA A 85 8.91 31.65 48.40
N THR A 86 8.30 31.40 47.24
CA THR A 86 7.08 32.09 46.79
C THR A 86 5.82 31.29 47.11
N ARG A 87 4.67 31.97 47.29
CA ARG A 87 3.37 31.31 47.46
C ARG A 87 3.03 30.47 46.22
N ARG A 88 2.55 29.25 46.44
CA ARG A 88 2.28 28.26 45.38
C ARG A 88 0.80 28.25 45.04
N PHE A 89 0.45 28.43 43.76
CA PHE A 89 -0.93 28.33 43.27
C PHE A 89 -1.30 26.92 42.79
N LEU A 90 -0.34 26.17 42.22
CA LEU A 90 -0.55 24.83 41.68
C LEU A 90 0.04 23.74 42.60
N THR A 91 -0.68 22.64 42.78
CA THR A 91 -0.23 21.44 43.48
C THR A 91 0.85 20.66 42.69
N LEU A 92 1.43 19.61 43.27
CA LEU A 92 2.35 18.72 42.56
C LEU A 92 1.65 18.00 41.40
N SER A 93 0.45 17.47 41.65
CA SER A 93 -0.39 16.80 40.65
C SER A 93 -0.73 17.73 39.49
N ASP A 94 -1.17 18.97 39.75
CA ASP A 94 -1.52 19.92 38.68
C ASP A 94 -0.31 20.18 37.77
N ARG A 95 0.88 20.41 38.36
CA ARG A 95 2.11 20.64 37.59
C ARG A 95 2.58 19.42 36.80
N LEU A 96 2.31 18.20 37.27
CA LEU A 96 2.65 16.98 36.54
C LEU A 96 1.67 16.72 35.40
N VAL A 97 0.36 16.95 35.63
CA VAL A 97 -0.69 16.88 34.61
C VAL A 97 -0.45 17.90 33.50
N MET A 98 -0.23 19.18 33.83
CA MET A 98 0.06 20.23 32.83
C MET A 98 1.26 19.87 31.95
N ARG A 99 2.34 19.35 32.55
CA ARG A 99 3.54 18.94 31.79
C ARG A 99 3.31 17.71 30.94
N THR A 100 2.57 16.73 31.46
CA THR A 100 2.21 15.52 30.72
C THR A 100 1.42 15.88 29.48
N LEU A 101 0.41 16.75 29.62
CA LEU A 101 -0.34 17.30 28.50
C LEU A 101 0.56 18.10 27.55
N ALA A 102 1.40 19.01 28.05
CA ALA A 102 2.29 19.81 27.22
C ALA A 102 3.28 18.95 26.40
N VAL A 103 3.92 17.95 27.02
CA VAL A 103 4.81 17.01 26.33
C VAL A 103 4.03 16.19 25.30
N SER A 104 2.84 15.70 25.65
CA SER A 104 1.99 14.90 24.74
C SER A 104 1.56 15.70 23.51
N PHE A 105 1.07 16.92 23.70
CA PHE A 105 0.63 17.81 22.62
C PHE A 105 1.79 18.32 21.77
N VAL A 106 2.93 18.68 22.37
CA VAL A 106 4.12 19.10 21.60
C VAL A 106 4.68 17.93 20.81
N PHE A 107 4.74 16.72 21.38
CA PHE A 107 5.21 15.53 20.69
C PHE A 107 4.32 15.17 19.49
N VAL A 108 3.00 15.04 19.71
CA VAL A 108 2.05 14.73 18.62
C VAL A 108 2.00 15.87 17.60
N GLY A 109 1.93 17.14 18.03
CA GLY A 109 1.92 18.28 17.12
C GLY A 109 3.18 18.38 16.25
N ALA A 110 4.37 18.21 16.84
CA ALA A 110 5.63 18.21 16.10
C ALA A 110 5.76 17.03 15.13
N LEU A 111 5.21 15.87 15.48
CA LEU A 111 5.14 14.72 14.58
C LEU A 111 4.24 15.03 13.37
N LEU A 112 2.99 15.44 13.61
CA LEU A 112 2.02 15.71 12.55
C LEU A 112 2.48 16.83 11.63
N ALA A 113 3.22 17.81 12.15
CA ALA A 113 3.83 18.88 11.36
C ALA A 113 5.06 18.43 10.54
N ARG A 114 5.77 17.36 10.95
CA ARG A 114 7.03 16.94 10.32
C ARG A 114 6.88 15.77 9.36
N ASN A 115 6.08 14.75 9.69
CA ASN A 115 5.88 13.55 8.86
C ASN A 115 4.45 12.99 9.06
N PRO A 116 3.40 13.67 8.55
CA PRO A 116 2.01 13.21 8.71
C PRO A 116 1.76 11.84 8.07
N GLN A 117 2.32 11.58 6.89
CA GLN A 117 2.21 10.28 6.20
C GLN A 117 2.78 9.12 7.05
N ARG A 118 4.04 9.22 7.51
CA ARG A 118 4.65 8.18 8.37
C ARG A 118 3.89 7.96 9.68
N ALA A 119 3.24 9.00 10.22
CA ALA A 119 2.36 8.86 11.37
C ALA A 119 1.08 8.09 11.04
N PHE A 120 0.47 8.35 9.88
CA PHE A 120 -0.67 7.58 9.36
C PHE A 120 -0.29 6.11 9.13
N GLU A 121 0.81 5.85 8.42
CA GLU A 121 1.34 4.53 8.08
C GLU A 121 1.68 3.72 9.32
N ALA A 122 2.42 4.29 10.28
CA ALA A 122 2.76 3.60 11.51
C ALA A 122 1.53 3.23 12.36
N LEU A 123 0.52 4.10 12.45
CA LEU A 123 -0.70 3.83 13.20
C LEU A 123 -1.60 2.80 12.51
N ASN A 124 -1.67 2.80 11.17
CA ASN A 124 -2.57 1.92 10.44
C ASN A 124 -1.92 0.57 10.09
N GLY A 125 -0.62 0.53 9.79
CA GLY A 125 0.14 -0.71 9.57
C GLY A 125 0.50 -1.42 10.88
N ARG A 126 0.97 -0.68 11.90
CA ARG A 126 1.55 -1.21 13.15
C ARG A 126 0.98 -0.66 14.45
N GLY A 127 -0.17 0.02 14.43
CA GLY A 127 -0.81 0.51 15.65
C GLY A 127 -1.18 -0.57 16.67
N ASP A 128 -1.17 -1.84 16.29
CA ASP A 128 -1.46 -3.00 17.14
C ASP A 128 -0.23 -3.82 17.54
N TRP A 129 1.00 -3.32 17.32
CA TRP A 129 2.25 -4.08 17.53
C TRP A 129 2.37 -4.79 18.90
N MET A 130 1.75 -4.24 19.95
CA MET A 130 1.73 -4.83 21.30
C MET A 130 0.85 -6.09 21.42
N LEU A 131 0.13 -6.45 20.35
CA LEU A 131 -0.77 -7.59 20.21
C LEU A 131 -0.24 -8.61 19.18
N ASP A 132 0.92 -8.41 18.57
CA ASP A 132 1.46 -9.36 17.59
C ASP A 132 1.65 -10.76 18.21
N GLY A 133 1.36 -11.80 17.41
CA GLY A 133 1.27 -13.19 17.86
C GLY A 133 0.06 -13.53 18.76
N ARG A 134 -0.82 -12.56 19.08
CA ARG A 134 -2.06 -12.81 19.84
C ARG A 134 -3.29 -12.80 18.93
N HIS A 135 -3.98 -13.94 18.95
CA HIS A 135 -5.19 -14.22 18.17
C HIS A 135 -6.40 -14.56 19.07
N ASP A 136 -6.30 -14.33 20.38
CA ASP A 136 -7.42 -14.51 21.30
C ASP A 136 -8.50 -13.42 21.09
N ARG A 137 -9.75 -13.73 21.46
CA ARG A 137 -10.89 -12.84 21.23
C ARG A 137 -10.72 -11.44 21.85
N ARG A 138 -9.96 -11.29 22.94
CA ARG A 138 -9.70 -9.97 23.56
C ARG A 138 -8.67 -9.20 22.75
N ALA A 139 -7.59 -9.86 22.30
CA ALA A 139 -6.61 -9.26 21.39
C ALA A 139 -7.28 -8.79 20.09
N GLU A 140 -8.11 -9.62 19.44
CA GLU A 140 -8.82 -9.22 18.22
C GLU A 140 -9.79 -8.04 18.44
N THR A 141 -10.46 -7.99 19.59
CA THR A 141 -11.35 -6.87 19.94
C THR A 141 -10.55 -5.58 20.15
N ALA A 142 -9.41 -5.66 20.82
CA ALA A 142 -8.50 -4.53 21.01
C ALA A 142 -7.91 -4.04 19.68
N ARG A 143 -7.42 -4.96 18.83
CA ARG A 143 -6.91 -4.67 17.48
C ARG A 143 -7.93 -3.94 16.61
N ARG A 144 -9.18 -4.42 16.56
CA ARG A 144 -10.29 -3.74 15.86
C ARG A 144 -10.54 -2.34 16.39
N THR A 145 -10.47 -2.14 17.71
CA THR A 145 -10.64 -0.81 18.33
C THR A 145 -9.49 0.13 17.97
N LEU A 146 -8.24 -0.35 18.05
CA LEU A 146 -7.04 0.42 17.68
C LEU A 146 -7.08 0.86 16.21
N PHE A 147 -7.41 -0.05 15.28
CA PHE A 147 -7.52 0.30 13.86
C PHE A 147 -8.75 1.15 13.53
N TRP A 148 -9.87 1.03 14.26
CA TRP A 148 -10.99 1.96 14.12
C TRP A 148 -10.61 3.39 14.53
N VAL A 149 -9.79 3.55 15.58
CA VAL A 149 -9.21 4.85 15.96
C VAL A 149 -8.18 5.31 14.93
N ALA A 150 -7.28 4.45 14.47
CA ALA A 150 -6.25 4.77 13.47
C ALA A 150 -6.86 5.19 12.12
N ALA A 151 -7.98 4.60 11.71
CA ALA A 151 -8.69 5.02 10.51
C ALA A 151 -9.21 6.47 10.59
N LYS A 152 -9.40 7.03 11.80
CA LYS A 152 -9.74 8.45 11.98
C LYS A 152 -8.57 9.40 11.72
N SER A 153 -7.35 8.89 11.49
CA SER A 153 -6.22 9.69 11.03
C SER A 153 -6.02 9.70 9.51
N ALA A 154 -6.96 9.14 8.72
CA ALA A 154 -6.87 9.15 7.24
C ALA A 154 -6.74 10.55 6.62
N TRP A 155 -7.24 11.60 7.27
CA TRP A 155 -7.00 12.99 6.85
C TRP A 155 -5.52 13.41 6.83
N LEU A 156 -4.63 12.69 7.54
CA LEU A 156 -3.18 12.93 7.48
C LEU A 156 -2.54 12.48 6.16
N HIS A 157 -3.10 11.46 5.52
CA HIS A 157 -2.70 11.00 4.19
C HIS A 157 -3.04 12.10 3.18
N HIS A 158 -4.31 12.50 3.11
CA HIS A 158 -4.80 13.55 2.19
C HIS A 158 -4.21 14.96 2.41
N LEU A 159 -3.52 15.22 3.52
CA LEU A 159 -2.74 16.46 3.72
C LEU A 159 -1.29 16.36 3.22
N ALA A 160 -0.78 15.14 3.04
CA ALA A 160 0.57 14.84 2.56
C ALA A 160 0.61 14.52 1.06
N ASP A 161 -0.50 14.06 0.50
CA ASP A 161 -0.63 13.65 -0.90
C ASP A 161 -0.46 14.85 -1.84
N ALA A 162 0.76 15.00 -2.36
CA ALA A 162 0.96 15.75 -3.60
C ALA A 162 0.32 14.92 -4.74
N PRO A 163 -0.68 15.44 -5.47
CA PRO A 163 -1.24 14.70 -6.59
C PRO A 163 -0.14 14.38 -7.60
N PRO A 164 -0.17 13.22 -8.28
CA PRO A 164 0.81 12.89 -9.30
C PRO A 164 0.87 14.03 -10.34
N PRO A 165 2.07 14.34 -10.86
CA PRO A 165 2.30 15.56 -11.61
C PRO A 165 1.37 15.66 -12.80
N ARG A 166 0.45 16.63 -12.76
CA ARG A 166 -0.35 17.01 -13.93
C ARG A 166 0.62 17.44 -15.04
N PRO A 167 0.43 17.02 -16.30
CA PRO A 167 1.38 17.32 -17.37
C PRO A 167 1.65 18.83 -17.48
N GLN A 168 2.90 19.22 -17.29
CA GLN A 168 3.39 20.56 -17.62
C GLN A 168 4.44 20.43 -18.72
N PRO A 169 4.28 21.08 -19.88
CA PRO A 169 5.22 20.89 -21.00
C PRO A 169 6.60 21.45 -20.70
N LEU A 170 7.64 20.65 -20.96
CA LEU A 170 9.00 21.16 -21.21
C LEU A 170 9.18 21.41 -22.73
N PRO A 171 10.08 22.34 -23.12
CA PRO A 171 10.31 22.65 -24.53
C PRO A 171 10.76 21.43 -25.35
N GLU A 172 10.26 21.35 -26.59
CA GLU A 172 10.34 20.17 -27.49
C GLU A 172 11.76 19.73 -27.94
N ARG A 173 12.82 20.35 -27.40
CA ARG A 173 14.21 20.19 -27.87
C ARG A 173 15.07 19.13 -27.16
N GLU A 174 14.62 18.56 -26.05
CA GLU A 174 15.43 17.58 -25.27
C GLU A 174 15.10 16.10 -25.53
N VAL A 175 14.10 15.78 -26.36
CA VAL A 175 13.65 14.38 -26.61
C VAL A 175 14.55 13.68 -27.64
N ALA A 176 15.78 13.36 -27.24
CA ALA A 176 16.77 12.70 -28.08
C ALA A 176 16.75 11.16 -27.95
N ARG A 177 16.01 10.52 -28.86
CA ARG A 177 16.18 9.13 -29.38
C ARG A 177 16.72 8.05 -28.41
N VAL A 178 15.82 7.22 -27.91
CA VAL A 178 16.09 5.79 -27.65
C VAL A 178 15.12 4.99 -28.49
N ALA A 179 15.62 4.13 -29.38
CA ALA A 179 14.78 3.26 -30.19
C ALA A 179 14.57 1.92 -29.45
N PRO A 180 13.33 1.44 -29.26
CA PRO A 180 13.12 0.11 -28.69
C PRO A 180 13.59 -0.96 -29.68
N THR A 181 14.27 -1.99 -29.16
CA THR A 181 14.54 -3.22 -29.92
C THR A 181 13.36 -4.17 -29.72
N PRO A 182 12.71 -4.69 -30.78
CA PRO A 182 11.62 -5.65 -30.62
C PRO A 182 12.15 -6.95 -29.99
N SER A 183 11.34 -7.57 -29.13
CA SER A 183 11.69 -8.84 -28.49
C SER A 183 11.82 -9.95 -29.52
N GLY A 184 13.04 -10.48 -29.66
CA GLY A 184 13.33 -11.62 -30.52
C GLY A 184 12.68 -12.92 -30.01
N THR A 185 12.36 -13.81 -30.95
CA THR A 185 11.63 -15.07 -30.74
C THR A 185 12.32 -15.98 -29.73
N ALA A 186 11.57 -16.53 -28.77
CA ALA A 186 12.05 -17.59 -27.90
C ALA A 186 12.22 -18.91 -28.68
N PRO A 187 13.20 -19.77 -28.34
CA PRO A 187 13.44 -21.03 -29.04
C PRO A 187 12.45 -22.14 -28.64
N THR A 188 12.11 -22.99 -29.60
CA THR A 188 11.24 -24.16 -29.48
C THR A 188 11.84 -25.24 -28.55
N PRO A 189 11.04 -25.87 -27.65
CA PRO A 189 11.46 -27.07 -26.93
C PRO A 189 11.20 -28.35 -27.74
N SER A 190 12.12 -29.30 -27.68
CA SER A 190 11.95 -30.69 -28.14
C SER A 190 11.36 -31.58 -27.02
N GLY A 191 10.59 -32.62 -27.37
CA GLY A 191 9.89 -33.53 -26.45
C GLY A 191 10.80 -34.44 -25.60
N ASP A 192 10.29 -35.33 -24.73
CA ASP A 192 8.90 -35.79 -24.44
C ASP A 192 8.70 -35.96 -22.90
N GLU A 193 7.65 -36.50 -22.27
CA GLU A 193 6.48 -37.35 -22.61
C GLU A 193 5.29 -37.01 -21.64
N PRO A 194 4.00 -37.14 -22.01
CA PRO A 194 2.89 -36.63 -21.18
C PRO A 194 2.33 -37.60 -20.13
N ALA A 195 2.11 -37.10 -18.91
CA ALA A 195 1.21 -37.70 -17.93
C ALA A 195 -0.25 -37.28 -18.19
N PRO A 196 -1.28 -38.11 -17.89
CA PRO A 196 -2.65 -37.86 -18.30
C PRO A 196 -3.29 -36.68 -17.55
N VAL A 197 -3.53 -35.59 -18.28
CA VAL A 197 -4.27 -34.42 -17.78
C VAL A 197 -5.77 -34.69 -17.91
N LEU A 198 -6.48 -34.76 -16.78
CA LEU A 198 -7.94 -34.70 -16.77
C LEU A 198 -8.39 -33.40 -17.46
N PRO A 199 -9.36 -33.42 -18.39
CA PRO A 199 -9.81 -32.20 -19.04
C PRO A 199 -10.32 -31.22 -17.98
N PRO A 200 -9.82 -29.97 -17.96
CA PRO A 200 -10.35 -28.98 -17.04
C PRO A 200 -11.85 -28.76 -17.35
N PRO A 201 -12.69 -28.47 -16.34
CA PRO A 201 -14.06 -28.04 -16.61
C PRO A 201 -14.04 -26.83 -17.54
N PRO A 202 -15.05 -26.66 -18.41
CA PRO A 202 -15.08 -25.57 -19.39
C PRO A 202 -14.89 -24.24 -18.67
N ARG A 203 -13.76 -23.59 -18.94
CA ARG A 203 -13.51 -22.24 -18.43
C ARG A 203 -14.43 -21.30 -19.18
N ASP A 204 -15.03 -20.38 -18.44
CA ASP A 204 -15.52 -19.13 -19.01
C ASP A 204 -14.38 -18.54 -19.88
N PRO A 205 -14.61 -18.26 -21.17
CA PRO A 205 -13.56 -17.80 -22.09
C PRO A 205 -12.96 -16.46 -21.68
N HIS A 206 -13.66 -15.68 -20.84
CA HIS A 206 -13.19 -14.41 -20.29
C HIS A 206 -12.60 -14.55 -18.87
N ALA A 207 -12.47 -15.77 -18.35
CA ALA A 207 -11.96 -16.04 -17.01
C ALA A 207 -10.50 -15.61 -16.85
N TRP A 208 -10.28 -14.64 -15.97
CA TRP A 208 -8.96 -14.22 -15.55
C TRP A 208 -8.21 -15.34 -14.78
N PRO A 209 -6.88 -15.51 -14.95
CA PRO A 209 -5.98 -14.72 -15.80
C PRO A 209 -6.06 -15.14 -17.28
N TRP A 210 -5.97 -14.15 -18.16
CA TRP A 210 -5.96 -14.35 -19.61
C TRP A 210 -4.60 -14.91 -20.09
N PRO A 211 -4.54 -15.72 -21.16
CA PRO A 211 -3.28 -16.30 -21.65
C PRO A 211 -2.33 -15.26 -22.23
N ALA A 212 -1.06 -15.28 -21.79
CA ALA A 212 0.00 -14.36 -22.19
C ALA A 212 0.80 -14.85 -23.43
N ASP A 213 0.14 -15.54 -24.36
CA ASP A 213 0.78 -16.22 -25.51
C ASP A 213 1.24 -15.27 -26.64
N GLY A 214 1.48 -14.00 -26.30
CA GLY A 214 1.80 -12.90 -27.21
C GLY A 214 0.62 -11.93 -27.46
N PRO A 215 0.89 -10.81 -28.17
CA PRO A 215 -0.12 -9.82 -28.51
C PRO A 215 -1.25 -10.37 -29.41
N HIS A 216 -2.45 -9.80 -29.28
CA HIS A 216 -3.61 -10.11 -30.10
C HIS A 216 -3.31 -10.08 -31.62
N ALA A 217 -3.94 -10.97 -32.40
CA ALA A 217 -3.69 -11.10 -33.84
C ALA A 217 -3.89 -9.77 -34.62
N ALA A 218 -4.90 -8.98 -34.26
CA ALA A 218 -5.12 -7.65 -34.84
C ALA A 218 -3.95 -6.67 -34.59
N VAL A 219 -3.24 -6.79 -33.45
CA VAL A 219 -2.05 -5.97 -33.14
C VAL A 219 -0.85 -6.42 -33.96
N LEU A 220 -0.75 -7.71 -34.27
CA LEU A 220 0.29 -8.27 -35.14
C LEU A 220 0.04 -7.94 -36.63
N ALA A 221 -1.20 -7.64 -37.01
CA ALA A 221 -1.59 -7.27 -38.38
C ALA A 221 -1.38 -5.78 -38.70
N LEU A 222 -1.20 -4.91 -37.69
CA LEU A 222 -0.95 -3.47 -37.88
C LEU A 222 0.31 -3.21 -38.71
N THR A 223 0.20 -2.36 -39.73
CA THR A 223 1.34 -1.83 -40.48
C THR A 223 1.67 -0.39 -40.07
N PRO A 224 2.86 0.14 -40.42
CA PRO A 224 3.18 1.55 -40.21
C PRO A 224 2.24 2.54 -40.91
N ALA A 225 1.45 2.10 -41.91
CA ALA A 225 0.44 2.93 -42.56
C ALA A 225 -0.87 3.03 -41.75
N ASP A 226 -1.14 2.04 -40.89
CA ASP A 226 -2.30 2.03 -39.99
C ASP A 226 -1.97 2.80 -38.69
N GLU A 227 -0.73 2.71 -38.23
CA GLU A 227 -0.19 3.43 -37.07
C GLU A 227 0.16 4.90 -37.36
N THR A 228 -0.80 5.66 -37.91
CA THR A 228 -0.63 7.12 -38.13
C THR A 228 -1.03 8.00 -36.95
N SER A 229 -1.91 7.52 -36.06
CA SER A 229 -2.35 8.23 -34.84
C SER A 229 -3.00 7.23 -33.86
N PRO A 230 -3.16 7.55 -32.56
CA PRO A 230 -3.92 6.73 -31.62
C PRO A 230 -5.33 6.40 -32.12
N ALA A 231 -5.97 7.37 -32.78
CA ALA A 231 -7.32 7.21 -33.32
C ALA A 231 -7.39 6.34 -34.58
N ALA A 232 -6.32 6.28 -35.38
CA ALA A 232 -6.24 5.39 -36.53
C ALA A 232 -6.07 3.94 -36.07
N VAL A 233 -5.21 3.69 -35.08
CA VAL A 233 -5.04 2.36 -34.47
C VAL A 233 -6.34 1.88 -33.84
N GLY A 234 -7.04 2.72 -33.06
CA GLY A 234 -8.32 2.33 -32.45
C GLY A 234 -9.36 1.90 -33.48
N ARG A 235 -9.48 2.65 -34.59
CA ARG A 235 -10.37 2.28 -35.70
C ARG A 235 -9.95 0.98 -36.38
N PHE A 236 -8.67 0.83 -36.73
CA PHE A 236 -8.16 -0.40 -37.32
C PHE A 236 -8.45 -1.63 -36.45
N LEU A 237 -8.24 -1.53 -35.13
CA LEU A 237 -8.52 -2.64 -34.21
C LEU A 237 -10.02 -2.99 -34.17
N ALA A 238 -10.92 -2.00 -34.17
CA ALA A 238 -12.37 -2.24 -34.21
C ALA A 238 -12.88 -2.80 -35.55
N ASP A 239 -12.21 -2.47 -36.66
CA ASP A 239 -12.50 -3.03 -37.98
C ASP A 239 -12.07 -4.51 -38.11
N HIS A 240 -11.13 -4.97 -37.27
CA HIS A 240 -10.56 -6.32 -37.31
C HIS A 240 -10.92 -7.21 -36.10
N GLU A 241 -11.50 -6.64 -35.03
CA GLU A 241 -12.02 -7.36 -33.88
C GLU A 241 -13.34 -6.72 -33.41
N HIS A 242 -14.38 -7.53 -33.33
CA HIS A 242 -15.76 -7.08 -33.06
C HIS A 242 -16.28 -7.54 -31.70
N ASP A 243 -15.69 -8.55 -31.09
CA ASP A 243 -15.99 -8.90 -29.70
C ASP A 243 -15.36 -7.88 -28.75
N GLN A 244 -16.14 -7.31 -27.83
CA GLN A 244 -15.67 -6.22 -26.98
C GLN A 244 -14.57 -6.63 -26.00
N TRP A 245 -14.52 -7.90 -25.59
CA TRP A 245 -13.51 -8.42 -24.68
C TRP A 245 -12.17 -8.63 -25.40
N HIS A 246 -12.21 -9.22 -26.60
CA HIS A 246 -11.05 -9.36 -27.47
C HIS A 246 -10.57 -8.00 -28.01
N LEU A 247 -11.47 -7.05 -28.28
CA LEU A 247 -11.10 -5.70 -28.68
C LEU A 247 -10.42 -4.94 -27.52
N ALA A 248 -10.93 -5.06 -26.29
CA ALA A 248 -10.26 -4.54 -25.10
C ALA A 248 -8.88 -5.17 -24.90
N ARG A 249 -8.73 -6.47 -25.18
CA ARG A 249 -7.43 -7.15 -25.20
C ARG A 249 -6.52 -6.59 -26.30
N ALA A 250 -7.01 -6.38 -27.52
CA ALA A 250 -6.20 -5.84 -28.61
C ALA A 250 -5.68 -4.42 -28.30
N VAL A 251 -6.51 -3.57 -27.69
CA VAL A 251 -6.10 -2.24 -27.22
C VAL A 251 -5.08 -2.33 -26.08
N HIS A 252 -5.28 -3.25 -25.13
CA HIS A 252 -4.32 -3.53 -24.07
C HIS A 252 -2.97 -3.95 -24.65
N ASP A 253 -2.98 -4.98 -25.49
CA ASP A 253 -1.81 -5.61 -26.07
C ASP A 253 -1.02 -4.61 -26.93
N TYR A 254 -1.70 -3.74 -27.69
CA TYR A 254 -1.04 -2.66 -28.42
C TYR A 254 -0.23 -1.73 -27.51
N VAL A 255 -0.81 -1.27 -26.39
CA VAL A 255 -0.10 -0.35 -25.48
C VAL A 255 0.98 -1.09 -24.68
N ALA A 256 0.66 -2.27 -24.16
CA ALA A 256 1.57 -3.11 -23.39
C ALA A 256 2.75 -3.62 -24.23
N ASP A 257 2.62 -3.79 -25.55
CA ASP A 257 3.69 -4.19 -26.48
C ASP A 257 4.48 -2.98 -27.03
N ARG A 258 3.81 -1.91 -27.47
CA ARG A 258 4.47 -0.87 -28.27
C ARG A 258 5.14 0.26 -27.49
N ILE A 259 4.93 0.38 -26.18
CA ILE A 259 5.50 1.46 -25.36
C ILE A 259 6.63 0.94 -24.45
N ALA A 260 7.67 1.74 -24.26
CA ALA A 260 8.74 1.53 -23.29
C ALA A 260 8.57 2.47 -22.09
N TYR A 261 9.01 2.04 -20.89
CA TYR A 261 8.89 2.86 -19.68
C TYR A 261 10.04 3.89 -19.57
N ASP A 262 9.70 5.15 -19.34
CA ASP A 262 10.68 6.24 -19.21
C ASP A 262 11.30 6.28 -17.81
N VAL A 263 12.27 5.39 -17.61
CA VAL A 263 13.03 5.26 -16.36
C VAL A 263 13.82 6.53 -16.03
N VAL A 264 14.24 7.32 -17.03
CA VAL A 264 15.00 8.55 -16.80
C VAL A 264 14.09 9.64 -16.24
N SER A 265 12.94 9.87 -16.86
CA SER A 265 11.94 10.82 -16.35
C SER A 265 11.36 10.41 -15.01
N TYR A 266 11.11 9.11 -14.82
CA TYR A 266 10.69 8.53 -13.55
C TYR A 266 11.70 8.81 -12.43
N ARG A 267 12.96 8.38 -12.58
CA ARG A 267 14.01 8.55 -11.54
C ARG A 267 14.40 10.01 -11.27
N THR A 268 14.21 10.90 -12.25
CA THR A 268 14.51 12.34 -12.07
C THR A 268 13.30 13.17 -11.64
N HIS A 269 12.10 12.57 -11.60
CA HIS A 269 10.80 13.24 -11.45
C HIS A 269 10.60 14.43 -12.41
N ARG A 270 11.12 14.32 -13.65
CA ARG A 270 10.99 15.32 -14.71
C ARG A 270 10.35 14.70 -15.94
N PHE A 271 9.07 14.94 -16.10
CA PHE A 271 8.24 14.26 -17.09
C PHE A 271 8.00 15.17 -18.32
N PRO A 272 8.30 14.69 -19.55
CA PRO A 272 7.72 15.23 -20.78
C PRO A 272 6.18 15.17 -20.74
N PRO A 273 5.47 15.80 -21.70
CA PRO A 273 4.02 15.60 -21.83
C PRO A 273 3.65 14.11 -21.84
N GLN A 274 2.74 13.72 -20.94
CA GLN A 274 2.25 12.34 -20.78
C GLN A 274 0.89 12.14 -21.48
N ASP A 275 0.62 12.91 -22.53
CA ASP A 275 -0.58 12.74 -23.34
C ASP A 275 -0.44 11.57 -24.32
N ALA A 276 -1.58 11.14 -24.89
CA ALA A 276 -1.63 10.00 -25.80
C ALA A 276 -0.84 10.22 -27.10
N GLU A 277 -0.85 11.44 -27.66
CA GLU A 277 -0.19 11.74 -28.94
C GLU A 277 1.33 11.77 -28.76
N THR A 278 1.82 12.41 -27.69
CA THR A 278 3.24 12.36 -27.32
C THR A 278 3.68 10.92 -27.08
N THR A 279 2.96 10.15 -26.25
CA THR A 279 3.30 8.75 -25.95
C THR A 279 3.32 7.87 -27.20
N PHE A 280 2.35 8.04 -28.09
CA PHE A 280 2.27 7.33 -29.37
C PHE A 280 3.44 7.66 -30.30
N ARG A 281 3.81 8.93 -30.39
CA ARG A 281 4.90 9.43 -31.24
C ARG A 281 6.28 9.04 -30.71
N THR A 282 6.50 9.09 -29.39
CA THR A 282 7.80 8.76 -28.76
C THR A 282 7.99 7.27 -28.51
N ARG A 283 6.89 6.51 -28.38
CA ARG A 283 6.87 5.13 -27.86
C ARG A 283 7.50 4.99 -26.47
N LEU A 284 7.51 6.09 -25.70
CA LEU A 284 8.21 6.23 -24.41
C LEU A 284 7.39 7.12 -23.47
N SER A 285 7.03 6.61 -22.30
CA SER A 285 6.29 7.36 -21.26
C SER A 285 6.38 6.69 -19.88
N VAL A 286 5.83 7.32 -18.85
CA VAL A 286 5.51 6.65 -17.56
C VAL A 286 4.02 6.28 -17.50
N CYS A 287 3.56 5.69 -16.39
CA CYS A 287 2.20 5.15 -16.24
C CYS A 287 1.07 6.08 -16.72
N ALA A 288 1.19 7.39 -16.49
CA ALA A 288 0.25 8.38 -17.01
C ALA A 288 0.09 8.36 -18.55
N GLY A 289 1.19 8.20 -19.29
CA GLY A 289 1.17 8.13 -20.76
C GLY A 289 0.64 6.79 -21.28
N TYR A 290 0.98 5.67 -20.61
CA TYR A 290 0.37 4.37 -20.88
C TYR A 290 -1.15 4.42 -20.73
N ALA A 291 -1.63 4.97 -19.60
CA ALA A 291 -3.05 5.08 -19.31
C ALA A 291 -3.77 6.06 -20.25
N ALA A 292 -3.12 7.17 -20.62
CA ALA A 292 -3.65 8.11 -21.61
C ALA A 292 -3.77 7.49 -23.00
N LEU A 293 -2.75 6.75 -23.45
CA LEU A 293 -2.76 6.10 -24.76
C LEU A 293 -3.81 4.99 -24.83
N PHE A 294 -3.94 4.15 -23.79
CA PHE A 294 -4.99 3.13 -23.72
C PHE A 294 -6.39 3.77 -23.79
N THR A 295 -6.62 4.86 -23.05
CA THR A 295 -7.88 5.63 -23.14
C THR A 295 -8.14 6.18 -24.54
N ALA A 296 -7.12 6.73 -25.22
CA ALA A 296 -7.29 7.31 -26.56
C ALA A 296 -7.56 6.25 -27.64
N VAL A 297 -6.78 5.17 -27.67
CA VAL A 297 -6.95 4.05 -28.62
C VAL A 297 -8.27 3.33 -28.34
N GLY A 298 -8.57 3.03 -27.08
CA GLY A 298 -9.81 2.33 -26.68
C GLY A 298 -11.07 3.12 -27.01
N ARG A 299 -11.11 4.43 -26.70
CA ARG A 299 -12.25 5.29 -27.07
C ARG A 299 -12.41 5.41 -28.59
N ALA A 300 -11.31 5.44 -29.36
CA ALA A 300 -11.37 5.44 -30.82
C ALA A 300 -11.81 4.09 -31.41
N ALA A 301 -11.62 2.98 -30.68
CA ALA A 301 -12.17 1.66 -30.98
C ALA A 301 -13.64 1.49 -30.53
N GLY A 302 -14.27 2.53 -29.96
CA GLY A 302 -15.65 2.47 -29.47
C GLY A 302 -15.82 1.90 -28.05
N LEU A 303 -14.73 1.59 -27.35
CA LEU A 303 -14.78 1.14 -25.96
C LEU A 303 -15.04 2.32 -25.00
N THR A 304 -15.84 2.07 -23.96
CA THR A 304 -15.99 3.03 -22.85
C THR A 304 -14.86 2.81 -21.85
N VAL A 305 -13.89 3.73 -21.84
CA VAL A 305 -12.68 3.68 -21.00
C VAL A 305 -12.58 4.93 -20.14
N GLU A 306 -12.18 4.77 -18.88
CA GLU A 306 -11.75 5.84 -17.99
C GLU A 306 -10.29 5.63 -17.54
N THR A 307 -9.59 6.73 -17.28
CA THR A 307 -8.28 6.72 -16.61
C THR A 307 -8.50 6.85 -15.11
N VAL A 308 -7.92 5.94 -14.34
CA VAL A 308 -7.95 5.93 -12.87
C VAL A 308 -6.60 6.39 -12.36
N VAL A 309 -6.62 7.20 -11.30
CA VAL A 309 -5.42 7.69 -10.62
C VAL A 309 -5.48 7.25 -9.16
N GLY A 310 -4.31 6.96 -8.60
CA GLY A 310 -4.16 6.60 -7.20
C GLY A 310 -2.71 6.28 -6.87
N HIS A 311 -2.52 5.28 -6.02
CA HIS A 311 -1.22 4.86 -5.54
C HIS A 311 -0.94 3.39 -5.89
N ALA A 312 0.32 3.06 -6.17
CA ALA A 312 0.77 1.71 -6.43
C ALA A 312 2.07 1.40 -5.66
N ARG A 313 2.14 0.20 -5.06
CA ARG A 313 3.32 -0.25 -4.28
C ARG A 313 3.92 -1.53 -4.85
N HIS A 314 5.23 -1.71 -4.67
CA HIS A 314 5.97 -2.91 -5.05
C HIS A 314 6.24 -3.82 -3.85
N ALA A 315 6.55 -3.23 -2.69
CA ALA A 315 6.85 -3.90 -1.43
C ALA A 315 6.08 -3.27 -0.26
N VAL A 316 6.19 -3.88 0.93
CA VAL A 316 5.54 -3.40 2.16
C VAL A 316 6.15 -2.09 2.66
N THR A 317 7.44 -1.89 2.39
CA THR A 317 8.22 -0.69 2.76
C THR A 317 7.76 0.59 2.08
N ASP A 318 7.00 0.47 0.99
CA ASP A 318 6.56 1.60 0.18
C ASP A 318 5.32 2.30 0.80
N GLY A 319 4.77 1.73 1.88
CA GLY A 319 3.60 2.27 2.58
C GLY A 319 2.36 2.26 1.70
N MET A 320 1.81 3.45 1.43
CA MET A 320 0.73 3.62 0.45
C MET A 320 1.18 3.40 -1.00
N GLY A 321 2.49 3.46 -1.29
CA GLY A 321 3.04 3.39 -2.63
C GLY A 321 3.24 4.77 -3.27
N GLU A 322 3.64 4.77 -4.53
CA GLU A 322 3.86 5.97 -5.34
C GLU A 322 2.63 6.31 -6.19
N GLY A 323 2.49 7.58 -6.57
CA GLY A 323 1.42 8.02 -7.46
C GLY A 323 1.46 7.32 -8.81
N HIS A 324 0.35 6.66 -9.18
CA HIS A 324 0.24 5.80 -10.35
C HIS A 324 -1.06 6.05 -11.13
N ALA A 325 -1.07 5.68 -12.40
CA ALA A 325 -2.22 5.82 -13.29
C ALA A 325 -2.45 4.54 -14.10
N TRP A 326 -3.70 4.13 -14.21
CA TRP A 326 -4.13 2.93 -14.91
C TRP A 326 -5.52 3.16 -15.54
N ASN A 327 -6.20 2.12 -16.00
CA ASN A 327 -7.49 2.24 -16.67
C ASN A 327 -8.60 1.37 -16.06
N ALA A 328 -9.82 1.83 -16.25
CA ALA A 328 -11.02 1.01 -16.15
C ALA A 328 -11.73 0.98 -17.50
N VAL A 329 -12.14 -0.21 -17.98
CA VAL A 329 -12.95 -0.39 -19.19
C VAL A 329 -14.32 -0.93 -18.82
N LYS A 330 -15.37 -0.49 -19.51
CA LYS A 330 -16.74 -0.98 -19.34
C LYS A 330 -17.09 -1.97 -20.46
N LEU A 331 -17.36 -3.22 -20.09
CA LEU A 331 -17.76 -4.34 -20.97
C LEU A 331 -19.04 -4.97 -20.39
N ASP A 332 -20.04 -5.29 -21.22
CA ASP A 332 -21.32 -5.88 -20.79
C ASP A 332 -21.92 -5.21 -19.53
N ASP A 333 -22.00 -3.88 -19.59
CA ASP A 333 -22.44 -2.97 -18.53
C ASP A 333 -21.62 -2.95 -17.22
N ARG A 334 -20.52 -3.71 -17.14
CA ARG A 334 -19.66 -3.83 -15.94
C ARG A 334 -18.27 -3.22 -16.16
N TRP A 335 -17.68 -2.67 -15.10
CA TRP A 335 -16.32 -2.12 -15.13
C TRP A 335 -15.28 -3.18 -14.77
N TYR A 336 -14.11 -3.12 -15.42
CA TYR A 336 -12.95 -3.99 -15.21
C TYR A 336 -11.66 -3.17 -15.18
N LEU A 337 -10.69 -3.59 -14.36
CA LEU A 337 -9.43 -2.88 -14.15
C LEU A 337 -8.32 -3.42 -15.08
N ILE A 338 -7.53 -2.50 -15.63
CA ILE A 338 -6.41 -2.79 -16.54
C ILE A 338 -5.22 -1.88 -16.17
N ASP A 339 -4.02 -2.44 -16.08
CA ASP A 339 -2.76 -1.68 -16.06
C ASP A 339 -1.78 -2.21 -17.12
N THR A 340 -1.75 -1.52 -18.26
CA THR A 340 -0.83 -1.79 -19.38
C THR A 340 0.63 -1.49 -19.03
N THR A 341 0.90 -0.70 -17.99
CA THR A 341 2.27 -0.34 -17.57
C THR A 341 2.97 -1.54 -16.94
N TRP A 342 2.30 -2.21 -16.01
CA TRP A 342 2.85 -3.37 -15.29
C TRP A 342 2.74 -4.68 -16.07
N ASP A 343 1.91 -4.73 -17.11
CA ASP A 343 1.91 -5.80 -18.12
C ASP A 343 2.88 -5.54 -19.30
N ALA A 344 3.55 -4.38 -19.38
CA ALA A 344 4.57 -4.11 -20.40
C ALA A 344 5.99 -4.56 -20.02
N GLY A 345 6.28 -4.71 -18.72
CA GLY A 345 7.61 -5.06 -18.25
C GLY A 345 7.86 -4.73 -16.78
N GLY A 346 9.13 -4.55 -16.43
CA GLY A 346 9.57 -4.15 -15.09
C GLY A 346 10.74 -3.16 -15.13
N VAL A 347 11.01 -2.51 -14.00
CA VAL A 347 12.15 -1.61 -13.82
C VAL A 347 13.01 -2.10 -12.66
N ASP A 348 14.33 -2.12 -12.85
CA ASP A 348 15.33 -2.42 -11.82
C ASP A 348 16.41 -1.31 -11.75
N ALA A 349 17.66 -1.63 -11.41
CA ALA A 349 18.75 -0.67 -11.37
C ALA A 349 19.32 -0.39 -12.79
N GLU A 350 19.35 -1.41 -13.63
CA GLU A 350 19.88 -1.43 -14.98
C GLU A 350 18.97 -0.67 -15.95
N GLY A 351 17.64 -0.77 -15.81
CA GLY A 351 16.71 0.01 -16.60
C GLY A 351 15.30 -0.57 -16.68
N PHE A 352 14.65 -0.36 -17.83
CA PHE A 352 13.37 -0.98 -18.16
C PHE A 352 13.60 -2.26 -18.95
N HIS A 353 13.01 -3.35 -18.46
CA HIS A 353 13.06 -4.66 -19.10
C HIS A 353 11.68 -4.99 -19.65
N LYS A 354 11.58 -4.99 -20.98
CA LYS A 354 10.35 -5.34 -21.68
C LYS A 354 10.00 -6.80 -21.39
N ARG A 355 8.77 -7.02 -20.91
CA ARG A 355 8.17 -8.35 -20.78
C ARG A 355 6.66 -8.19 -20.83
N TYR A 356 6.09 -8.45 -22.01
CA TYR A 356 4.65 -8.51 -22.22
C TYR A 356 4.01 -9.53 -21.27
N GLY A 357 2.85 -9.19 -20.75
CA GLY A 357 2.01 -10.02 -19.91
C GLY A 357 0.54 -9.61 -20.02
N THR A 358 -0.31 -10.35 -19.30
CA THR A 358 -1.78 -10.18 -19.26
C THR A 358 -2.30 -10.32 -17.82
N SER A 359 -1.42 -10.14 -16.83
CA SER A 359 -1.71 -10.40 -15.43
C SER A 359 -2.50 -9.25 -14.78
N TYR A 360 -2.35 -8.04 -15.31
CA TYR A 360 -3.10 -6.84 -14.92
C TYR A 360 -4.29 -6.56 -15.84
N PHE A 361 -4.37 -7.16 -17.04
CA PHE A 361 -5.56 -7.12 -17.91
C PHE A 361 -6.80 -7.78 -17.27
N LEU A 362 -7.90 -7.01 -17.13
CA LEU A 362 -9.20 -7.44 -16.57
C LEU A 362 -9.10 -8.11 -15.19
N THR A 363 -8.22 -7.58 -14.34
CA THR A 363 -7.91 -8.19 -13.03
C THR A 363 -9.09 -8.11 -12.07
N PRO A 364 -9.41 -9.18 -11.31
CA PRO A 364 -10.40 -9.14 -10.25
C PRO A 364 -10.10 -8.01 -9.25
N PRO A 365 -11.09 -7.19 -8.84
CA PRO A 365 -10.83 -6.01 -8.02
C PRO A 365 -10.12 -6.30 -6.69
N GLU A 366 -10.44 -7.41 -6.03
CA GLU A 366 -9.77 -7.87 -4.80
C GLU A 366 -8.28 -8.19 -5.03
N VAL A 367 -7.93 -8.67 -6.22
CA VAL A 367 -6.55 -8.98 -6.62
C VAL A 367 -5.83 -7.69 -7.01
N PHE A 368 -6.47 -6.80 -7.76
CA PHE A 368 -5.87 -5.52 -8.17
C PHE A 368 -5.56 -4.63 -6.95
N LEU A 369 -6.49 -4.58 -5.98
CA LEU A 369 -6.37 -3.82 -4.72
C LEU A 369 -5.23 -4.30 -3.80
N SER A 370 -4.62 -5.47 -4.03
CA SER A 370 -3.43 -5.89 -3.26
C SER A 370 -2.25 -4.91 -3.43
N LYS A 371 -2.11 -4.29 -4.61
CA LYS A 371 -1.00 -3.41 -4.97
C LYS A 371 -1.42 -2.01 -5.43
N HIS A 372 -2.68 -1.80 -5.82
CA HIS A 372 -3.21 -0.52 -6.32
C HIS A 372 -4.33 0.03 -5.43
N TYR A 373 -4.24 1.28 -5.00
CA TYR A 373 -5.27 1.97 -4.24
C TYR A 373 -5.72 3.25 -4.97
N PRO A 374 -6.95 3.34 -5.49
CA PRO A 374 -7.44 4.53 -6.21
C PRO A 374 -7.73 5.70 -5.27
N ASP A 375 -7.57 6.93 -5.77
CA ASP A 375 -7.93 8.14 -5.02
C ASP A 375 -9.46 8.30 -4.84
N GLU A 376 -10.26 7.73 -5.76
CA GLU A 376 -11.72 7.63 -5.61
C GLU A 376 -12.13 6.20 -5.26
N ASP A 377 -12.76 6.01 -4.09
CA ASP A 377 -13.21 4.70 -3.60
C ASP A 377 -14.09 3.91 -4.60
N ARG A 378 -14.82 4.59 -5.48
CA ARG A 378 -15.65 3.95 -6.52
C ARG A 378 -14.83 3.09 -7.48
N TRP A 379 -13.56 3.44 -7.73
CA TRP A 379 -12.67 2.70 -8.63
C TRP A 379 -12.03 1.47 -7.98
N GLN A 380 -12.29 1.21 -6.69
CA GLN A 380 -11.96 -0.08 -6.09
C GLN A 380 -12.84 -1.20 -6.67
N LEU A 381 -14.00 -0.87 -7.29
CA LEU A 381 -14.98 -1.81 -7.84
C LEU A 381 -15.47 -2.92 -6.88
N LEU A 382 -15.24 -2.74 -5.57
CA LEU A 382 -15.71 -3.64 -4.53
C LEU A 382 -17.13 -3.29 -4.06
N PRO A 383 -17.93 -4.26 -3.59
CA PRO A 383 -19.23 -4.00 -2.96
C PRO A 383 -19.13 -3.13 -1.70
N VAL A 384 -17.98 -3.17 -1.01
CA VAL A 384 -17.63 -2.31 0.13
C VAL A 384 -16.19 -1.87 -0.07
N ALA A 385 -15.97 -0.57 -0.25
CA ALA A 385 -14.64 0.02 -0.37
C ALA A 385 -13.81 -0.23 0.91
N ARG A 386 -12.53 -0.55 0.71
CA ARG A 386 -11.52 -0.65 1.76
C ARG A 386 -10.99 0.73 2.08
N THR A 387 -10.65 0.93 3.35
CA THR A 387 -9.93 2.12 3.80
C THR A 387 -8.44 2.04 3.42
N PRO A 388 -7.71 3.18 3.30
CA PRO A 388 -6.27 3.15 3.04
C PRO A 388 -5.50 2.41 4.14
N GLY A 389 -6.01 2.42 5.37
CA GLY A 389 -5.45 1.64 6.47
C GLY A 389 -5.63 0.12 6.34
N GLU A 390 -6.71 -0.36 5.72
CA GLU A 390 -6.84 -1.79 5.37
C GLU A 390 -5.86 -2.17 4.26
N PHE A 391 -5.74 -1.33 3.22
CA PHE A 391 -4.76 -1.49 2.15
C PHE A 391 -3.33 -1.61 2.71
N LEU A 392 -2.90 -0.70 3.60
CA LEU A 392 -1.60 -0.77 4.28
C LEU A 392 -1.32 -2.11 4.97
N ARG A 393 -2.34 -2.78 5.50
CA ARG A 393 -2.21 -4.08 6.18
C ARG A 393 -2.27 -5.28 5.24
N MET A 394 -2.74 -5.10 4.00
CA MET A 394 -2.76 -6.16 2.99
C MET A 394 -1.36 -6.42 2.42
N PRO A 395 -0.92 -7.69 2.33
CA PRO A 395 0.29 -8.06 1.59
C PRO A 395 0.28 -7.61 0.11
N PRO A 396 1.36 -6.98 -0.41
CA PRO A 396 1.50 -6.58 -1.81
C PRO A 396 1.82 -7.78 -2.73
N LEU A 397 0.88 -8.71 -2.83
CA LEU A 397 0.98 -9.89 -3.70
C LEU A 397 0.68 -9.49 -5.15
N ARG A 398 1.45 -9.97 -6.12
CA ARG A 398 1.18 -9.69 -7.54
C ARG A 398 0.03 -10.59 -8.05
N PRO A 399 -0.72 -10.19 -9.09
CA PRO A 399 -1.80 -11.01 -9.62
C PRO A 399 -1.36 -12.42 -10.00
N GLN A 400 -0.13 -12.62 -10.49
CA GLN A 400 0.43 -13.95 -10.78
C GLN A 400 0.32 -14.92 -9.59
N PHE A 401 0.45 -14.45 -8.34
CA PHE A 401 0.25 -15.27 -7.13
C PHE A 401 -1.14 -15.93 -7.12
N PHE A 402 -2.18 -15.14 -7.34
CA PHE A 402 -3.57 -15.60 -7.38
C PHE A 402 -3.86 -16.38 -8.67
N GLY A 403 -3.24 -16.01 -9.79
CA GLY A 403 -3.32 -16.73 -11.07
C GLY A 403 -2.80 -18.16 -10.98
N TYR A 404 -1.73 -18.39 -10.21
CA TYR A 404 -1.22 -19.71 -9.83
C TYR A 404 -2.16 -20.50 -8.89
N GLY A 405 -3.24 -19.89 -8.40
CA GLY A 405 -4.17 -20.49 -7.44
C GLY A 405 -3.61 -20.54 -6.02
N LEU A 406 -2.61 -19.70 -5.70
CA LEU A 406 -2.03 -19.62 -4.37
C LEU A 406 -2.87 -18.72 -3.46
N ARG A 407 -2.90 -19.04 -2.17
CA ARG A 407 -3.50 -18.19 -1.13
C ARG A 407 -2.59 -18.16 0.09
N LEU A 408 -2.18 -16.97 0.49
CA LEU A 408 -1.37 -16.77 1.70
C LEU A 408 -2.23 -17.10 2.94
N VAL A 409 -1.67 -17.89 3.87
CA VAL A 409 -2.35 -18.36 5.08
C VAL A 409 -1.72 -17.78 6.35
N SER A 410 -0.39 -17.66 6.38
CA SER A 410 0.35 -17.09 7.51
C SER A 410 1.75 -16.63 7.05
N PRO A 411 2.26 -15.47 7.52
CA PRO A 411 1.48 -14.36 8.06
C PRO A 411 0.45 -13.86 7.03
N ASP A 412 -0.71 -13.41 7.49
CA ASP A 412 -1.83 -12.95 6.65
C ASP A 412 -1.87 -11.42 6.46
N ARG A 413 -0.90 -10.72 7.03
CA ARG A 413 -0.75 -9.26 7.05
C ARG A 413 0.62 -8.83 6.51
N ALA A 414 0.68 -7.62 5.94
CA ALA A 414 1.87 -7.06 5.29
C ALA A 414 3.12 -7.03 6.19
N GLU A 415 2.97 -6.56 7.43
CA GLU A 415 4.02 -6.57 8.45
C GLU A 415 3.66 -7.52 9.60
N SER A 416 4.62 -8.31 10.10
CA SER A 416 4.44 -9.17 11.28
C SER A 416 5.69 -9.24 12.17
N ASP A 417 5.57 -9.74 13.40
CA ASP A 417 6.70 -10.03 14.30
C ASP A 417 6.96 -11.54 14.38
N ALA A 418 8.23 -11.95 14.43
CA ALA A 418 8.67 -13.32 14.64
C ALA A 418 10.02 -13.35 15.38
N ARG A 419 10.48 -14.54 15.81
CA ARG A 419 11.74 -14.68 16.57
C ARG A 419 12.62 -15.77 15.99
N ALA A 420 13.83 -15.41 15.54
CA ALA A 420 14.86 -16.28 14.97
C ALA A 420 14.48 -17.06 13.69
N PHE A 421 13.20 -17.29 13.42
CA PHE A 421 12.66 -17.75 12.15
C PHE A 421 11.19 -17.31 12.01
N VAL A 422 10.70 -17.27 10.78
CA VAL A 422 9.27 -17.15 10.44
C VAL A 422 8.86 -18.34 9.58
N ASN A 423 7.67 -18.88 9.85
CA ASN A 423 7.06 -19.91 9.02
C ASN A 423 6.01 -19.24 8.13
N VAL A 424 6.27 -19.17 6.83
CA VAL A 424 5.29 -18.75 5.84
C VAL A 424 4.50 -19.97 5.39
N VAL A 425 3.17 -19.92 5.47
CA VAL A 425 2.25 -20.97 5.06
C VAL A 425 1.41 -20.44 3.90
N ILE A 426 1.44 -21.15 2.78
CA ILE A 426 0.75 -20.80 1.53
C ILE A 426 -0.07 -22.03 1.10
N ASP A 427 -1.36 -21.84 0.89
CA ASP A 427 -2.23 -22.83 0.27
C ASP A 427 -1.82 -22.97 -1.20
N ASN A 428 -1.48 -24.19 -1.63
CA ASN A 428 -0.89 -24.46 -2.94
C ASN A 428 -1.56 -25.71 -3.57
N PRO A 429 -2.88 -25.67 -3.82
CA PRO A 429 -3.64 -26.83 -4.29
C PRO A 429 -3.17 -27.32 -5.66
N ARG A 430 -2.64 -26.42 -6.50
CA ARG A 430 -2.09 -26.75 -7.83
C ARG A 430 -0.64 -27.26 -7.79
N ARG A 431 -0.02 -27.33 -6.61
CA ARG A 431 1.38 -27.77 -6.39
C ARG A 431 2.40 -27.01 -7.25
N VAL A 432 2.18 -25.71 -7.48
CA VAL A 432 3.11 -24.83 -8.18
C VAL A 432 4.46 -24.84 -7.46
N TRP A 433 5.56 -24.71 -8.20
CA TRP A 433 6.89 -24.66 -7.61
C TRP A 433 7.11 -23.29 -6.99
N MET A 434 7.62 -23.26 -5.76
CA MET A 434 7.83 -22.03 -5.02
C MET A 434 9.23 -21.99 -4.44
N MET A 435 9.86 -20.83 -4.55
CA MET A 435 11.05 -20.46 -3.79
C MET A 435 10.65 -19.30 -2.88
N VAL A 436 11.13 -19.32 -1.64
CA VAL A 436 10.97 -18.22 -0.70
C VAL A 436 12.36 -17.85 -0.21
N SER A 437 12.62 -16.56 -0.13
CA SER A 437 13.86 -16.02 0.42
C SER A 437 13.56 -14.93 1.42
N VAL A 438 14.56 -14.61 2.23
CA VAL A 438 14.51 -13.57 3.24
C VAL A 438 15.73 -12.66 3.10
N ARG A 439 15.48 -11.35 3.06
CA ARG A 439 16.48 -10.31 2.87
C ARG A 439 16.40 -9.33 4.05
N PRO A 440 17.42 -9.27 4.93
CA PRO A 440 17.49 -8.21 5.94
C PRO A 440 17.63 -6.85 5.26
N ASP A 441 17.07 -5.80 5.87
CA ASP A 441 17.25 -4.43 5.38
C ASP A 441 18.74 -4.10 5.19
N GLY A 442 19.17 -3.82 3.95
CA GLY A 442 20.57 -3.55 3.63
C GLY A 442 21.54 -4.72 3.87
N GLY A 443 21.09 -5.97 3.72
CA GLY A 443 21.94 -7.17 3.74
C GLY A 443 21.59 -8.21 2.68
N GLU A 444 22.31 -9.33 2.67
CA GLU A 444 22.21 -10.35 1.62
C GLU A 444 20.96 -11.25 1.74
N GLU A 445 20.44 -11.66 0.59
CA GLU A 445 19.29 -12.56 0.46
C GLU A 445 19.66 -14.01 0.81
N THR A 446 18.92 -14.62 1.73
CA THR A 446 19.08 -16.01 2.17
C THR A 446 17.85 -16.84 1.76
N ARG A 447 18.05 -18.05 1.23
CA ARG A 447 16.93 -18.94 0.88
C ARG A 447 16.31 -19.59 2.12
N CYS A 448 14.99 -19.73 2.12
CA CYS A 448 14.24 -20.43 3.16
C CYS A 448 14.14 -21.93 2.88
N GLU A 449 13.96 -22.74 3.92
CA GLU A 449 13.68 -24.17 3.77
C GLU A 449 12.21 -24.36 3.36
N VAL A 450 11.96 -24.81 2.12
CA VAL A 450 10.61 -24.96 1.56
C VAL A 450 10.18 -26.43 1.58
N SER A 451 9.15 -26.75 2.36
CA SER A 451 8.45 -28.03 2.33
C SER A 451 7.17 -27.94 1.48
N ARG A 452 6.94 -28.94 0.62
CA ARG A 452 5.82 -28.96 -0.34
C ARG A 452 4.80 -30.05 0.00
N GLY A 453 3.53 -29.67 0.00
CA GLY A 453 2.38 -30.56 0.08
C GLY A 453 1.18 -29.95 -0.68
N SER A 454 -0.03 -30.16 -0.18
CA SER A 454 -1.21 -29.35 -0.56
C SER A 454 -1.09 -27.89 -0.10
N SER A 455 -0.29 -27.66 0.94
CA SER A 455 0.21 -26.34 1.32
C SER A 455 1.74 -26.33 1.22
N THR A 456 2.30 -25.21 0.76
CA THR A 456 3.73 -24.91 0.86
C THR A 456 4.00 -24.29 2.22
N THR A 457 4.97 -24.82 2.98
CA THR A 457 5.49 -24.17 4.18
C THR A 457 6.96 -23.81 3.97
N ALA A 458 7.29 -22.53 4.09
CA ALA A 458 8.66 -22.02 4.02
C ALA A 458 9.13 -21.55 5.40
N ARG A 459 10.21 -22.14 5.90
CA ARG A 459 10.87 -21.77 7.15
C ARG A 459 12.04 -20.84 6.84
N CYS A 460 11.86 -19.56 7.10
CA CYS A 460 12.85 -18.51 6.82
C CYS A 460 13.60 -18.13 8.11
N PRO A 461 14.92 -18.33 8.22
CA PRO A 461 15.68 -17.92 9.38
C PRO A 461 15.85 -16.39 9.43
N LEU A 462 15.79 -15.80 10.63
CA LEU A 462 15.92 -14.36 10.85
C LEU A 462 17.23 -14.06 11.58
N HIS A 463 18.13 -13.36 10.90
CA HIS A 463 19.49 -13.09 11.36
C HIS A 463 19.82 -11.59 11.36
N GLY A 464 20.61 -11.16 12.34
CA GLY A 464 21.16 -9.80 12.39
C GLY A 464 20.12 -8.74 12.77
N ARG A 465 19.70 -7.93 11.78
CA ARG A 465 18.86 -6.74 11.97
C ARG A 465 17.44 -7.06 12.45
N ASP A 466 16.75 -6.03 12.92
CA ASP A 466 15.38 -6.12 13.43
C ASP A 466 14.31 -6.25 12.31
N LEU A 467 14.60 -5.89 11.05
CA LEU A 467 13.65 -5.96 9.92
C LEU A 467 14.18 -6.79 8.74
N HIS A 468 13.33 -7.68 8.24
CA HIS A 468 13.55 -8.52 7.06
C HIS A 468 12.37 -8.43 6.09
N GLU A 469 12.65 -8.39 4.80
CA GLU A 469 11.67 -8.66 3.75
C GLU A 469 11.70 -10.16 3.42
N VAL A 470 10.54 -10.81 3.35
CA VAL A 470 10.38 -12.19 2.88
C VAL A 470 9.74 -12.14 1.50
N VAL A 471 10.45 -12.61 0.48
CA VAL A 471 10.04 -12.51 -0.94
C VAL A 471 9.59 -13.87 -1.45
N PHE A 472 8.47 -13.88 -2.16
CA PHE A 472 7.88 -15.08 -2.75
C PHE A 472 8.19 -15.14 -4.23
N PHE A 473 8.65 -16.29 -4.69
CA PHE A 473 8.87 -16.59 -6.10
C PHE A 473 8.11 -17.85 -6.50
N ALA A 474 7.50 -17.86 -7.69
CA ALA A 474 6.72 -18.99 -8.18
C ALA A 474 7.03 -19.33 -9.65
N SER A 475 6.87 -20.61 -10.00
CA SER A 475 6.99 -21.12 -11.37
C SER A 475 6.16 -22.38 -11.57
N ASN A 476 5.64 -22.58 -12.79
CA ASN A 476 5.05 -23.87 -13.20
C ASN A 476 6.12 -24.96 -13.40
N GLN A 477 7.39 -24.57 -13.58
CA GLN A 477 8.51 -25.49 -13.83
C GLN A 477 9.37 -25.67 -12.58
N GLN A 478 9.92 -26.86 -12.39
CA GLN A 478 10.83 -27.16 -11.28
C GLN A 478 12.16 -26.42 -11.39
N TYR A 479 12.69 -26.36 -12.60
CA TYR A 479 13.99 -25.79 -12.96
C TYR A 479 13.77 -24.67 -13.97
N GLY A 480 14.60 -23.63 -13.94
CA GLY A 480 14.47 -22.44 -14.77
C GLY A 480 14.13 -21.20 -13.96
N SER A 481 13.52 -20.22 -14.62
CA SER A 481 13.17 -18.93 -14.02
C SER A 481 11.95 -19.04 -13.11
N TYR A 482 12.00 -18.31 -11.99
CA TYR A 482 10.88 -18.11 -11.07
C TYR A 482 10.58 -16.61 -11.01
N GLU A 483 9.31 -16.25 -11.08
CA GLU A 483 8.90 -14.85 -11.01
C GLU A 483 8.64 -14.45 -9.56
N GLY A 484 9.11 -13.26 -9.15
CA GLY A 484 8.70 -12.67 -7.88
C GLY A 484 7.20 -12.39 -7.91
N VAL A 485 6.43 -12.98 -6.99
CA VAL A 485 4.97 -12.92 -6.93
C VAL A 485 4.42 -12.19 -5.70
N GLY A 486 5.29 -11.65 -4.84
CA GLY A 486 4.90 -10.79 -3.71
C GLY A 486 5.96 -10.78 -2.62
N SER A 487 5.77 -9.94 -1.59
CA SER A 487 6.60 -9.96 -0.39
C SER A 487 5.82 -9.62 0.89
N LEU A 488 6.43 -9.90 2.03
CA LEU A 488 6.01 -9.51 3.37
C LEU A 488 7.19 -8.86 4.11
N SER A 489 6.89 -8.05 5.13
CA SER A 489 7.88 -7.60 6.10
C SER A 489 7.73 -8.36 7.42
N VAL A 490 8.84 -8.81 7.98
CA VAL A 490 8.90 -9.56 9.23
C VAL A 490 9.95 -8.93 10.13
N HIS A 491 9.57 -8.62 11.37
CA HIS A 491 10.47 -8.06 12.36
C HIS A 491 10.98 -9.16 13.30
N ASN A 492 12.29 -9.22 13.51
CA ASN A 492 12.96 -10.21 14.36
C ASN A 492 13.07 -9.70 15.81
N ARG A 493 12.27 -10.24 16.74
CA ARG A 493 12.06 -9.63 18.08
C ARG A 493 12.04 -10.60 19.26
#